data_AF-E1REI2-F1
#
_entry.id   AF-E1REI2-F1
#
_cell.length_a   1.000
_cell.length_b   1.000
_cell.length_c   1.000
_cell.angle_alpha   90.00
_cell.angle_beta   90.00
_cell.angle_gamma   90.00
#
_symmetry.space_group_name_H-M   'P 1'
#
loop_
_entity.id
_entity.type
_entity.pdbx_description
1 polymer ?
#
loop_
_entity_poly.entity_id
_entity_poly.type
_entity_poly.pdbx_seq_one_letter_code
_entity_poly.pdbx_strand_id
1 'polypeptide(L)'
;MDNDTEEVIQDFLSHSDQIGESLYAEFNEIFGLVPFIFTAISERQKPFVFNSLGDLYTSRPESLDPKTAEIATIAAAAACGADKCLGVHIKAALRAGVTRDQILDTILIGAMINRTRSLAVSLKVFESSAGKAEDQKP
;
A
#
# COMPACT_ATOMS: atom_id res chain seq x y z
N MET A 1 15.69 19.12 -19.73
CA MET A 1 16.72 18.89 -18.70
C MET A 1 18.02 19.41 -19.26
N ASP A 2 18.91 19.91 -18.42
CA ASP A 2 20.29 20.14 -18.84
C ASP A 2 21.00 18.79 -19.12
N ASN A 3 22.13 18.89 -19.82
CA ASN A 3 22.89 17.74 -20.28
C ASN A 3 23.44 16.90 -19.11
N ASP A 4 23.80 17.54 -18.00
CA ASP A 4 24.32 16.86 -16.81
C ASP A 4 23.24 15.99 -16.17
N THR A 5 22.02 16.51 -16.06
CA THR A 5 20.89 15.75 -15.52
C THR A 5 20.51 14.60 -16.47
N GLU A 6 20.59 14.80 -17.79
CA GLU A 6 20.34 13.73 -18.76
C GLU A 6 21.38 12.60 -18.64
N GLU A 7 22.65 12.93 -18.44
CA GLU A 7 23.73 11.96 -18.22
C GLU A 7 23.49 11.13 -16.94
N VAL A 8 23.13 11.79 -15.82
CA VAL A 8 22.81 11.10 -14.55
C VAL A 8 21.63 10.14 -14.72
N ILE A 9 20.59 10.54 -15.45
CA ILE A 9 19.45 9.65 -15.72
C ILE A 9 19.89 8.48 -16.59
N GLN A 10 20.69 8.69 -17.64
CA GLN A 10 21.13 7.59 -18.50
C GLN A 10 22.03 6.61 -17.74
N ASP A 11 22.91 7.09 -16.88
CA ASP A 11 23.74 6.25 -16.03
C ASP A 11 22.87 5.38 -15.10
N PHE A 12 21.92 5.98 -14.37
CA PHE A 12 20.97 5.22 -13.55
C PHE A 12 20.21 4.17 -14.36
N LEU A 13 19.69 4.55 -15.52
CA LEU A 13 18.91 3.67 -16.39
C LEU A 13 19.74 2.54 -16.99
N SER A 14 21.04 2.74 -17.22
CA SER A 14 21.94 1.71 -17.73
C SER A 14 22.11 0.52 -16.76
N HIS A 15 21.80 0.74 -15.48
CA HIS A 15 21.85 -0.29 -14.42
C HIS A 15 20.47 -0.91 -14.11
N SER A 16 19.43 -0.62 -14.90
CA SER A 16 18.05 -1.04 -14.58
C SER A 16 17.90 -2.55 -14.38
N ASP A 17 18.57 -3.36 -15.20
CA ASP A 17 18.44 -4.83 -15.14
C ASP A 17 19.04 -5.37 -13.83
N GLN A 18 20.22 -4.89 -13.44
CA GLN A 18 20.88 -5.26 -12.19
C GLN A 18 20.08 -4.81 -10.95
N ILE A 19 19.55 -3.58 -10.99
CA ILE A 19 18.68 -3.07 -9.92
C ILE A 19 17.42 -3.93 -9.83
N GLY A 20 16.85 -4.28 -10.98
CA GLY A 20 15.69 -5.16 -11.07
C GLY A 20 15.92 -6.50 -10.37
N GLU A 21 17.00 -7.21 -10.69
CA GLU A 21 17.35 -8.48 -10.03
C GLU A 21 17.50 -8.35 -8.51
N SER A 22 18.11 -7.24 -8.05
CA SER A 22 18.28 -6.96 -6.62
C SER A 22 16.92 -6.74 -5.92
N LEU A 23 16.02 -5.99 -6.55
CA LEU A 23 14.65 -5.78 -6.06
C LEU A 23 13.85 -7.08 -5.95
N TYR A 24 14.03 -8.01 -6.90
CA TYR A 24 13.41 -9.34 -6.83
C TYR A 24 13.82 -10.11 -5.57
N ALA A 25 15.12 -10.10 -5.26
CA ALA A 25 15.65 -10.76 -4.07
C ALA A 25 15.09 -10.12 -2.79
N GLU A 26 15.11 -8.79 -2.73
CA GLU A 26 14.60 -7.99 -1.61
C GLU A 26 13.11 -8.28 -1.35
N PHE A 27 12.27 -8.24 -2.38
CA PHE A 27 10.84 -8.52 -2.22
C PHE A 27 10.58 -9.96 -1.76
N ASN A 28 11.34 -10.93 -2.27
CA ASN A 28 11.21 -12.30 -1.81
C ASN A 28 11.63 -12.46 -0.34
N GLU A 29 12.66 -11.74 0.12
CA GLU A 29 13.06 -11.72 1.52
C GLU A 29 11.99 -11.10 2.42
N ILE A 30 11.44 -9.95 2.03
CA ILE A 30 10.43 -9.23 2.78
C ILE A 30 9.12 -10.02 2.85
N PHE A 31 8.56 -10.38 1.70
CA PHE A 31 7.21 -10.95 1.62
C PHE A 31 7.20 -12.48 1.70
N GLY A 32 8.35 -13.14 1.55
CA GLY A 32 8.43 -14.60 1.37
C GLY A 32 7.94 -15.07 -0.01
N LEU A 33 7.67 -14.14 -0.92
CA LEU A 33 7.27 -14.33 -2.32
C LEU A 33 7.53 -13.05 -3.09
N VAL A 34 7.52 -13.09 -4.41
CA VAL A 34 7.46 -11.86 -5.22
C VAL A 34 6.01 -11.63 -5.66
N PRO A 35 5.38 -10.50 -5.28
CA PRO A 35 4.03 -10.17 -5.70
C PRO A 35 3.86 -10.17 -7.22
N PHE A 36 2.71 -10.67 -7.69
CA PHE A 36 2.39 -10.76 -9.13
C PHE A 36 2.57 -9.43 -9.88
N ILE A 37 2.25 -8.30 -9.23
CA ILE A 37 2.39 -6.98 -9.85
C ILE A 37 3.85 -6.72 -10.26
N PHE A 38 4.82 -7.08 -9.42
CA PHE A 38 6.25 -6.94 -9.70
C PHE A 38 6.72 -7.91 -10.79
N THR A 39 6.15 -9.12 -10.84
CA THR A 39 6.35 -10.06 -11.95
C THR A 39 5.85 -9.52 -13.28
N ALA A 40 4.67 -8.90 -13.30
CA ALA A 40 4.09 -8.37 -14.53
C ALA A 40 4.84 -7.14 -15.05
N ILE A 41 5.21 -6.21 -14.16
CA ILE A 41 5.86 -4.96 -14.60
C ILE A 41 7.34 -5.16 -14.95
N SER A 42 8.01 -6.21 -14.44
CA SER A 42 9.43 -6.47 -14.77
C SER A 42 9.70 -6.81 -16.23
N GLU A 43 8.66 -7.15 -17.00
CA GLU A 43 8.74 -7.21 -18.46
C GLU A 43 9.19 -5.87 -19.08
N ARG A 44 9.12 -4.77 -18.32
CA ARG A 44 9.65 -3.45 -18.65
C ARG A 44 10.51 -2.95 -17.49
N GLN A 45 11.81 -3.19 -17.59
CA GLN A 45 12.78 -2.94 -16.52
C GLN A 45 12.78 -1.50 -16.00
N LYS A 46 12.71 -0.49 -16.89
CA LYS A 46 12.67 0.92 -16.46
C LYS A 46 11.44 1.24 -15.59
N PRO A 47 10.18 1.02 -16.03
CA PRO A 47 9.02 1.14 -15.14
C PRO A 47 9.13 0.29 -13.87
N PHE A 48 9.61 -0.95 -13.97
CA PHE A 48 9.74 -1.82 -12.81
C PHE A 48 10.63 -1.21 -11.74
N VAL A 49 11.84 -0.77 -12.10
CA VAL A 49 12.80 -0.16 -11.17
C VAL A 49 12.21 1.10 -10.52
N PHE A 50 11.62 2.00 -11.30
CA PHE A 50 11.06 3.24 -10.73
C PHE A 50 9.90 2.99 -9.76
N ASN A 51 8.94 2.15 -10.13
CA ASN A 51 7.80 1.86 -9.27
C ASN A 51 8.25 1.07 -8.02
N SER A 52 9.12 0.08 -8.20
CA SER A 52 9.55 -0.80 -7.11
C SER A 52 10.43 -0.10 -6.09
N LEU A 53 11.33 0.79 -6.51
CA LEU A 53 12.09 1.61 -5.58
C LEU A 53 11.16 2.54 -4.80
N GLY A 54 10.21 3.18 -5.48
CA GLY A 54 9.19 4.01 -4.83
C GLY A 54 8.39 3.22 -3.79
N ASP A 55 7.90 2.05 -4.16
CA ASP A 55 7.13 1.16 -3.28
C ASP A 55 7.98 0.67 -2.10
N LEU A 56 9.23 0.26 -2.33
CA LEU A 56 10.15 -0.21 -1.30
C LEU A 56 10.41 0.87 -0.26
N TYR A 57 10.85 2.06 -0.67
CA TYR A 57 11.16 3.14 0.27
C TYR A 57 9.92 3.72 0.94
N THR A 58 8.76 3.70 0.28
CA THR A 58 7.50 4.17 0.88
C THR A 58 6.94 3.18 1.90
N SER A 59 7.01 1.88 1.60
CA SER A 59 6.50 0.82 2.49
C SER A 59 7.48 0.42 3.60
N ARG A 60 8.75 0.82 3.48
CA ARG A 60 9.81 0.64 4.48
C ARG A 60 10.49 1.97 4.79
N PRO A 61 9.76 2.94 5.36
CA PRO A 61 10.35 4.21 5.71
C PRO A 61 11.32 4.02 6.88
N GLU A 62 12.41 4.79 6.88
CA GLU A 62 13.43 4.75 7.96
C GLU A 62 12.86 5.16 9.34
N SER A 63 11.75 5.89 9.34
CA SER A 63 11.11 6.41 10.54
C SER A 63 10.15 5.44 11.25
N LEU A 64 9.83 4.29 10.64
CA LEU A 64 8.95 3.27 11.24
C LEU A 64 9.64 1.91 11.22
N ASP A 65 9.52 1.17 12.32
CA ASP A 65 9.94 -0.22 12.34
C ASP A 65 9.04 -1.09 11.41
N PRO A 66 9.53 -2.24 10.93
CA PRO A 66 8.77 -3.09 10.00
C PRO A 66 7.39 -3.53 10.49
N LYS A 67 7.21 -3.76 11.80
CA LYS A 67 5.90 -4.15 12.35
C LYS A 67 4.92 -2.99 12.22
N THR A 68 5.34 -1.80 12.61
CA THR A 68 4.51 -0.60 12.56
C THR A 68 4.12 -0.24 11.13
N ALA A 69 5.08 -0.31 10.19
CA ALA A 69 4.82 -0.07 8.78
C ALA A 69 3.79 -1.07 8.20
N GLU A 70 3.92 -2.36 8.50
CA GLU A 70 2.98 -3.38 8.03
C GLU A 70 1.58 -3.24 8.63
N ILE A 71 1.46 -2.87 9.91
CA ILE A 71 0.16 -2.57 10.54
C ILE A 71 -0.52 -1.41 9.80
N ALA A 72 0.21 -0.33 9.50
CA ALA A 72 -0.34 0.80 8.74
C ALA A 72 -0.79 0.37 7.34
N THR A 73 0.01 -0.43 6.63
CA THR A 73 -0.34 -0.92 5.29
C THR A 73 -1.55 -1.86 5.30
N ILE A 74 -1.65 -2.76 6.29
CA ILE A 74 -2.83 -3.65 6.45
C ILE A 74 -4.09 -2.82 6.70
N ALA A 75 -4.04 -1.80 7.57
CA ALA A 75 -5.19 -0.92 7.83
C ALA A 75 -5.63 -0.19 6.55
N ALA A 76 -4.69 0.34 5.78
CA ALA A 76 -4.95 1.01 4.51
C ALA A 76 -5.54 0.04 3.47
N ALA A 77 -4.96 -1.16 3.32
CA ALA A 77 -5.45 -2.17 2.40
C ALA A 77 -6.88 -2.63 2.74
N ALA A 78 -7.18 -2.84 4.02
CA ALA A 78 -8.52 -3.18 4.49
C ALA A 78 -9.53 -2.05 4.26
N ALA A 79 -9.13 -0.79 4.48
CA ALA A 79 -9.99 0.38 4.24
C ALA A 79 -10.29 0.59 2.74
N CYS A 80 -9.34 0.26 1.85
CA CYS A 80 -9.47 0.42 0.41
C CYS A 80 -10.08 -0.79 -0.31
N GLY A 81 -10.28 -1.92 0.37
CA GLY A 81 -10.74 -3.16 -0.25
C GLY A 81 -9.69 -3.80 -1.18
N ALA A 82 -8.40 -3.59 -0.91
CA ALA A 82 -7.29 -4.10 -1.71
C ALA A 82 -6.90 -5.53 -1.27
N ASP A 83 -7.76 -6.49 -1.56
CA ASP A 83 -7.64 -7.90 -1.13
C ASP A 83 -6.30 -8.56 -1.48
N LYS A 84 -5.80 -8.34 -2.71
CA LYS A 84 -4.52 -8.87 -3.17
C LYS A 84 -3.34 -8.30 -2.37
N CYS A 85 -3.35 -7.00 -2.08
CA CYS A 85 -2.33 -6.35 -1.25
C CYS A 85 -2.43 -6.84 0.20
N LEU A 86 -3.65 -6.97 0.72
CA LEU A 86 -3.92 -7.41 2.09
C LEU A 86 -3.30 -8.78 2.36
N GLY A 87 -3.45 -9.74 1.45
CA GLY A 87 -2.86 -11.08 1.61
C GLY A 87 -1.33 -11.09 1.64
N VAL A 88 -0.67 -10.23 0.86
CA VAL A 88 0.80 -10.08 0.84
C VAL A 88 1.29 -9.46 2.14
N HIS A 89 0.68 -8.36 2.56
CA HIS A 89 1.09 -7.62 3.75
C HIS A 89 0.78 -8.35 5.06
N ILE A 90 -0.31 -9.15 5.13
CA ILE A 90 -0.53 -10.07 6.26
C ILE A 90 0.65 -11.03 6.44
N LYS A 91 1.18 -11.61 5.35
CA LYS A 91 2.32 -12.53 5.43
C LYS A 91 3.59 -11.81 5.87
N ALA A 92 3.85 -10.60 5.36
CA ALA A 92 4.98 -9.79 5.78
C ALA A 92 4.87 -9.37 7.26
N ALA A 93 3.70 -8.95 7.71
CA ALA A 93 3.44 -8.61 9.11
C ALA A 93 3.72 -9.81 10.05
N LEU A 94 3.26 -11.01 9.68
CA LEU A 94 3.54 -12.23 10.44
C LEU A 94 5.06 -12.51 10.51
N ARG A 95 5.78 -12.37 9.39
CA ARG A 95 7.25 -12.51 9.35
C ARG A 95 7.96 -11.45 10.20
N ALA A 96 7.43 -10.23 10.22
CA ALA A 96 7.92 -9.15 11.06
C ALA A 96 7.61 -9.36 12.56
N GLY A 97 6.79 -10.36 12.91
CA GLY A 97 6.43 -10.70 14.29
C GLY A 97 5.19 -9.97 14.82
N VAL A 98 4.30 -9.53 13.93
CA VAL A 98 2.95 -9.07 14.29
C VAL A 98 2.08 -10.31 14.54
N THR A 99 1.31 -10.29 15.63
CA THR A 99 0.45 -11.42 15.99
C THR A 99 -0.82 -11.48 15.15
N ARG A 100 -1.45 -12.67 15.12
CA ARG A 100 -2.75 -12.84 14.47
C ARG A 100 -3.81 -11.87 15.00
N ASP A 101 -3.84 -11.64 16.31
CA ASP A 101 -4.85 -10.79 16.94
C ASP A 101 -4.62 -9.32 16.57
N GLN A 102 -3.37 -8.85 16.60
CA GLN A 102 -3.03 -7.50 16.11
C GLN A 102 -3.44 -7.29 14.64
N ILE A 103 -3.23 -8.30 13.78
CA ILE A 103 -3.65 -8.24 12.38
C ILE A 103 -5.18 -8.17 12.28
N LEU A 104 -5.90 -9.00 13.03
CA LEU A 104 -7.36 -9.00 13.04
C LEU A 104 -7.91 -7.64 13.48
N ASP A 105 -7.40 -7.08 14.57
CA ASP A 105 -7.81 -5.76 15.08
C ASP A 105 -7.53 -4.66 14.06
N THR A 106 -6.37 -4.71 13.40
CA THR A 106 -5.99 -3.77 12.35
C THR A 106 -6.96 -3.81 11.16
N ILE A 107 -7.36 -5.01 10.72
CA ILE A 107 -8.34 -5.20 9.64
C ILE A 107 -9.70 -4.66 10.06
N LEU A 108 -10.15 -4.96 11.29
CA LEU A 108 -11.42 -4.47 11.82
C LEU A 108 -11.45 -2.94 11.88
N ILE A 109 -10.34 -2.31 12.28
CA ILE A 109 -10.18 -0.84 12.26
C ILE A 109 -10.27 -0.30 10.83
N GLY A 110 -9.50 -0.84 9.89
CA GLY A 110 -9.53 -0.37 8.48
C GLY A 110 -10.91 -0.54 7.84
N ALA A 111 -11.55 -1.70 8.03
CA ALA A 111 -12.90 -1.98 7.54
C ALA A 111 -13.96 -1.07 8.18
N MET A 112 -13.82 -0.76 9.48
CA MET A 112 -14.69 0.20 10.16
C MET A 112 -14.62 1.58 9.49
N ILE A 113 -13.43 2.07 9.12
CA ILE A 113 -13.26 3.36 8.44
C ILE A 113 -13.95 3.37 7.07
N ASN A 114 -13.84 2.29 6.29
CA ASN A 114 -14.57 2.19 5.02
C ASN A 114 -16.09 2.21 5.23
N ARG A 115 -16.58 1.44 6.20
CA ARG A 115 -18.00 1.37 6.55
C ARG A 115 -18.54 2.74 6.96
N THR A 116 -17.86 3.46 7.85
CA THR A 116 -18.30 4.78 8.30
C THR A 116 -18.28 5.81 7.17
N ARG A 117 -17.31 5.75 6.25
CA ARG A 117 -17.31 6.56 5.02
C ARG A 117 -18.57 6.34 4.20
N SER A 118 -18.95 5.08 3.96
CA SER A 118 -20.16 4.75 3.21
C SER A 118 -21.41 5.28 3.90
N LEU A 119 -21.56 5.05 5.22
CA LEU A 119 -22.69 5.57 5.98
C LEU A 119 -22.78 7.10 5.91
N ALA A 120 -21.66 7.79 6.12
CA ALA A 120 -21.65 9.26 6.15
C ALA A 120 -22.12 9.87 4.84
N VAL A 121 -21.71 9.32 3.69
CA VAL A 121 -22.16 9.80 2.38
C VAL A 121 -23.65 9.55 2.18
N SER A 122 -24.13 8.34 2.49
CA SER A 122 -25.55 8.00 2.36
C SER A 122 -26.45 8.84 3.26
N LEU A 123 -26.04 9.08 4.52
CA LEU A 123 -26.83 9.86 5.48
C LEU A 123 -26.91 11.33 5.08
N LYS A 124 -25.85 11.93 4.52
CA LYS A 124 -25.91 13.30 3.98
C LYS A 124 -26.93 13.43 2.85
N VAL A 125 -26.99 12.44 1.95
CA VAL A 125 -27.98 12.41 0.86
C VAL A 125 -29.40 12.27 1.44
N PHE A 126 -29.56 11.40 2.43
CA PHE A 126 -30.83 11.24 3.13
C PHE A 126 -31.29 12.55 3.77
N GLU A 127 -30.45 13.20 4.58
CA GLU A 127 -30.75 14.50 5.20
C GLU A 127 -31.10 15.58 4.18
N SER A 128 -30.36 15.63 3.06
CA SER A 128 -30.61 16.62 1.99
C SER A 128 -31.93 16.35 1.24
N SER A 129 -32.41 15.11 1.23
CA SER A 129 -33.62 14.70 0.49
C SER A 129 -34.87 14.66 1.37
N ALA A 130 -34.71 14.29 2.65
CA ALA A 130 -35.80 14.07 3.60
C ALA A 130 -35.88 15.15 4.71
N GLY A 131 -34.97 16.12 4.72
CA GLY A 131 -34.83 17.11 5.78
C GLY A 131 -34.03 16.58 6.97
N LYS A 132 -33.56 17.49 7.84
CA LYS A 132 -32.89 17.08 9.07
C LYS A 132 -33.91 16.67 10.12
N ALA A 133 -33.51 15.82 11.07
CA ALA A 133 -34.34 15.46 12.22
C ALA A 133 -34.79 16.71 13.01
N GLU A 134 -33.99 17.77 13.00
CA GLU A 134 -34.27 19.06 13.65
C GLU A 134 -35.39 19.86 12.94
N ASP A 135 -35.58 19.65 11.63
CA ASP A 135 -36.60 20.32 10.82
C ASP A 135 -37.98 19.66 10.96
N GLN A 136 -38.06 18.50 11.61
CA GLN A 136 -39.26 17.66 11.73
C GLN A 136 -39.92 17.73 13.13
N LYS A 137 -39.55 18.70 13.99
CA LYS A 137 -40.23 18.91 15.28
C LYS A 137 -41.61 19.55 15.06
N PRO A 138 -42.68 19.13 15.78
CA PRO A 138 -44.03 19.70 15.62
C PRO A 138 -44.10 21.19 15.99
#